data_AF-Y0KJ96-F1
#
_entry.id   AF-Y0KJ96-F1
#
_cell.length_a   1.000
_cell.length_b   1.000
_cell.length_c   1.000
_cell.angle_alpha   90.00
_cell.angle_beta   90.00
_cell.angle_gamma   90.00
#
_symmetry.space_group_name_H-M   'P 1'
#
loop_
_entity.id
_entity.type
_entity.pdbx_description
1 polymer ?
#
loop_
_entity_poly.entity_id
_entity_poly.type
_entity_poly.pdbx_seq_one_letter_code
_entity_poly.pdbx_strand_id
1 'polypeptide(L)'
;MCLPSNIILLVLTLFSATLQAQSTADFDKPDNTRFDEATKQAPIPAAKIEKILRTYAETIGCDFSMSRKNIVEIDIDQDEFQEKEFVALFNIDVGCAGGSGTGKSSIAVLKYRDVFHKDMIYILPELSEPSIASYGLPKFIDRLYIKNGQLWCSGKIHKHGDANNLPTSIVYSQLKLIKKEIPINAHQTTSVLYWQSNMNYGVDTN
;
A
#
# COMPACT_ATOMS: atom_id res chain seq x y z
N MET A 1 43.48 59.74 7.08
CA MET A 1 43.73 60.23 8.46
C MET A 1 43.68 59.04 9.41
N CYS A 2 44.50 59.11 10.45
CA CYS A 2 45.07 58.03 11.25
C CYS A 2 44.08 57.15 12.05
N LEU A 3 44.48 55.87 12.20
CA LEU A 3 44.14 54.93 13.29
C LEU A 3 44.55 55.50 14.67
N PRO A 4 43.97 55.03 15.80
CA PRO A 4 44.50 53.83 16.48
C PRO A 4 43.42 52.90 17.08
N SER A 5 43.60 51.58 16.94
CA SER A 5 44.08 50.65 17.99
C SER A 5 43.18 50.53 19.22
N ASN A 6 42.61 49.35 19.42
CA ASN A 6 42.51 48.77 20.76
C ASN A 6 42.80 47.27 20.72
N ILE A 7 43.89 46.94 21.42
CA ILE A 7 44.45 45.64 21.74
C ILE A 7 43.89 45.26 23.11
N ILE A 8 43.17 44.15 23.24
CA ILE A 8 42.95 43.48 24.54
C ILE A 8 42.92 41.97 24.29
N LEU A 9 44.08 41.31 24.42
CA LEU A 9 44.57 40.56 25.59
C LEU A 9 43.99 39.14 25.69
N LEU A 10 44.73 38.19 25.12
CA LEU A 10 44.66 36.76 25.40
C LEU A 10 45.16 36.52 26.84
N VAL A 11 44.34 35.91 27.68
CA VAL A 11 44.79 35.33 28.96
C VAL A 11 44.63 33.82 28.87
N LEU A 12 45.75 33.14 28.61
CA LEU A 12 45.94 31.74 28.93
C LEU A 12 46.18 31.62 30.43
N THR A 13 45.35 30.84 31.13
CA THR A 13 45.74 30.22 32.39
C THR A 13 45.44 28.72 32.32
N LEU A 14 46.50 27.96 32.05
CA LEU A 14 46.66 26.60 32.56
C LEU A 14 46.83 26.68 34.08
N PHE A 15 46.18 25.81 34.87
CA PHE A 15 46.86 24.77 35.65
C PHE A 15 45.89 23.99 36.56
N SER A 16 46.05 22.68 36.47
CA SER A 16 45.96 21.65 37.53
C SER A 16 44.65 21.42 38.30
N ALA A 17 43.96 20.39 37.82
CA ALA A 17 43.73 19.13 38.54
C ALA A 17 43.75 19.17 40.07
N THR A 18 42.55 19.03 40.65
CA THR A 18 42.38 18.34 41.93
C THR A 18 41.46 17.14 41.72
N LEU A 19 42.05 15.98 41.93
CA LEU A 19 41.45 14.66 41.94
C LEU A 19 40.70 14.52 43.28
N GLN A 20 39.38 14.44 43.27
CA GLN A 20 38.62 13.87 44.38
C GLN A 20 37.80 12.70 43.85
N ALA A 21 38.27 11.51 44.22
CA ALA A 21 37.56 10.27 44.07
C ALA A 21 36.54 10.09 45.19
N GLN A 22 35.50 9.30 44.90
CA GLN A 22 34.50 8.67 45.78
C GLN A 22 33.16 9.43 45.93
N SER A 23 32.14 9.02 45.18
CA SER A 23 31.21 8.00 45.69
C SER A 23 30.40 7.40 44.55
N THR A 24 30.39 6.07 44.51
CA THR A 24 29.60 5.18 43.66
C THR A 24 28.13 5.19 44.07
N ALA A 25 27.23 5.55 43.16
CA ALA A 25 25.90 4.94 43.02
C ALA A 25 25.18 5.54 41.80
N ASP A 26 24.90 4.66 40.82
CA ASP A 26 23.77 4.73 39.89
C ASP A 26 23.45 6.06 39.20
N PHE A 27 24.14 6.35 38.10
CA PHE A 27 23.54 7.14 37.03
C PHE A 27 24.14 6.74 35.68
N ASP A 28 24.03 5.46 35.35
CA ASP A 28 24.32 4.95 34.01
C ASP A 28 23.19 4.04 33.56
N LYS A 29 22.19 4.66 32.94
CA LYS A 29 21.48 3.98 31.86
C LYS A 29 21.24 5.02 30.77
N PRO A 30 21.94 4.94 29.62
CA PRO A 30 21.54 5.70 28.47
C PRO A 30 20.08 5.34 28.18
N ASP A 31 19.22 6.35 28.23
CA ASP A 31 17.80 6.22 27.94
C ASP A 31 17.64 5.84 26.47
N ASN A 32 17.64 4.54 26.24
CA ASN A 32 17.40 3.88 24.97
C ASN A 32 15.91 3.84 24.61
N THR A 33 15.02 4.46 25.40
CA THR A 33 13.57 4.47 25.09
C THR A 33 13.19 5.42 23.96
N ARG A 34 14.13 6.16 23.35
CA ARG A 34 13.82 7.12 22.28
C ARG A 34 13.90 6.57 20.85
N PHE A 35 14.19 5.27 20.67
CA PHE A 35 14.19 4.62 19.35
C PHE A 35 13.33 3.36 19.26
N ASP A 36 12.56 3.05 20.31
CA ASP A 36 11.60 1.95 20.32
C ASP A 36 10.19 2.36 19.87
N GLU A 37 10.04 3.51 19.19
CA GLU A 37 8.93 3.75 18.25
C GLU A 37 9.15 2.94 16.96
N ALA A 38 9.41 1.64 17.11
CA ALA A 38 8.99 0.68 16.12
C ALA A 38 7.49 0.85 16.01
N THR A 39 7.08 1.55 14.96
CA THR A 39 5.71 1.87 14.58
C THR A 39 4.88 0.59 14.73
N LYS A 40 4.20 0.43 15.87
CA LYS A 40 3.12 -0.56 15.99
C LYS A 40 2.04 -0.03 15.05
N GLN A 41 2.17 -0.37 13.77
CA GLN A 41 1.12 -0.16 12.78
C GLN A 41 -0.15 -0.68 13.42
N ALA A 42 -1.12 0.22 13.61
CA ALA A 42 -2.40 -0.16 14.17
C ALA A 42 -2.95 -1.31 13.32
N PRO A 43 -3.57 -2.33 13.93
CA PRO A 43 -4.07 -3.46 13.18
C PRO A 43 -5.05 -2.97 12.09
N ILE A 44 -4.87 -3.46 10.86
CA ILE A 44 -5.74 -3.13 9.73
C ILE A 44 -7.21 -3.28 10.16
N PRO A 45 -8.05 -2.23 10.02
CA PRO A 45 -9.45 -2.22 10.46
C PRO A 45 -10.36 -3.02 9.50
N ALA A 46 -10.06 -4.31 9.34
CA ALA A 46 -10.61 -5.18 8.29
C ALA A 46 -12.14 -5.26 8.30
N ALA A 47 -12.77 -5.34 9.47
CA ALA A 47 -14.24 -5.40 9.58
C ALA A 47 -14.92 -4.12 9.06
N LYS A 48 -14.25 -2.98 9.24
CA LYS A 48 -14.74 -1.69 8.76
C LYS A 48 -14.55 -1.55 7.25
N ILE A 49 -13.38 -1.95 6.75
CA ILE A 49 -13.10 -2.01 5.32
C ILE A 49 -14.11 -2.93 4.61
N GLU A 50 -14.38 -4.11 5.17
CA GLU A 50 -15.39 -5.02 4.62
C GLU A 50 -16.78 -4.37 4.54
N LYS A 51 -17.22 -3.69 5.62
CA LYS A 51 -18.52 -3.02 5.64
C LYS A 51 -18.63 -1.92 4.57
N ILE A 52 -17.58 -1.12 4.40
CA ILE A 52 -17.51 -0.06 3.40
C ILE A 52 -17.54 -0.66 2.00
N LEU A 53 -16.71 -1.68 1.74
CA LEU A 53 -16.63 -2.35 0.45
C LEU A 53 -17.91 -3.10 0.10
N ARG A 54 -18.58 -3.71 1.08
CA ARG A 54 -19.90 -4.32 0.88
C ARG A 54 -20.90 -3.29 0.39
N THR A 55 -20.99 -2.16 1.08
CA THR A 55 -21.91 -1.06 0.70
C THR A 55 -21.61 -0.58 -0.72
N TYR A 56 -20.33 -0.39 -1.05
CA TYR A 56 -19.89 0.01 -2.39
C TYR A 56 -20.19 -1.05 -3.46
N ALA A 57 -19.88 -2.31 -3.19
CA ALA A 57 -20.18 -3.42 -4.09
C ALA A 57 -21.69 -3.54 -4.36
N GLU A 58 -22.52 -3.41 -3.33
CA GLU A 58 -23.99 -3.46 -3.45
C GLU A 58 -24.56 -2.34 -4.35
N THR A 59 -23.81 -1.25 -4.59
CA THR A 59 -24.21 -0.22 -5.58
C THR A 59 -23.99 -0.62 -7.04
N ILE A 60 -23.13 -1.61 -7.30
CA ILE A 60 -22.70 -2.00 -8.65
C ILE A 60 -23.02 -3.46 -8.99
N GLY A 61 -23.41 -4.28 -8.00
CA GLY A 61 -23.67 -5.70 -8.20
C GLY A 61 -24.16 -6.43 -6.94
N CYS A 62 -24.10 -7.76 -7.02
CA CYS A 62 -24.58 -8.69 -6.00
C CYS A 62 -23.48 -9.67 -5.57
N ASP A 63 -23.79 -10.58 -4.64
CA ASP A 63 -22.93 -11.70 -4.23
C ASP A 63 -21.53 -11.26 -3.75
N PHE A 64 -21.50 -10.20 -2.94
CA PHE A 64 -20.27 -9.69 -2.35
C PHE A 64 -19.63 -10.73 -1.41
N SER A 65 -18.35 -11.00 -1.62
CA SER A 65 -17.51 -11.71 -0.67
C SER A 65 -16.11 -11.12 -0.61
N MET A 66 -15.50 -11.17 0.57
CA MET A 66 -14.15 -10.67 0.79
C MET A 66 -13.45 -11.53 1.86
N SER A 67 -12.13 -11.64 1.79
CA SER A 67 -11.33 -12.27 2.83
C SER A 67 -10.41 -11.24 3.49
N ARG A 68 -10.27 -11.31 4.82
CA ARG A 68 -9.36 -10.41 5.56
C ARG A 68 -7.91 -10.48 5.08
N LYS A 69 -7.46 -11.64 4.58
CA LYS A 69 -6.10 -11.83 4.05
C LYS A 69 -5.83 -11.04 2.76
N ASN A 70 -6.89 -10.48 2.16
CA ASN A 70 -6.88 -9.75 0.90
C ASN A 70 -6.95 -8.24 1.08
N ILE A 71 -6.58 -7.76 2.26
CA ILE A 71 -6.41 -6.34 2.55
C ILE A 71 -4.94 -6.11 2.87
N VAL A 72 -4.31 -5.21 2.14
CA VAL A 72 -2.92 -4.82 2.36
C VAL A 72 -2.83 -3.31 2.47
N GLU A 73 -1.87 -2.84 3.25
CA GLU A 73 -1.55 -1.42 3.38
C GLU A 73 -0.28 -1.15 2.56
N ILE A 74 -0.33 -0.19 1.64
CA ILE A 74 0.76 0.16 0.73
C ILE A 74 0.71 1.66 0.45
N ASP A 75 1.87 2.24 0.16
CA ASP A 75 1.98 3.58 -0.41
C ASP A 75 1.94 3.46 -1.93
N ILE A 76 0.83 3.89 -2.56
CA ILE A 76 0.63 3.77 -4.01
C ILE A 76 1.46 4.83 -4.76
N ASP A 77 1.54 6.04 -4.22
CA ASP A 77 2.20 7.19 -4.87
C ASP A 77 3.68 7.32 -4.48
N GLN A 78 4.18 6.49 -3.56
CA GLN A 78 5.55 6.49 -3.03
C GLN A 78 5.94 7.85 -2.43
N ASP A 79 4.95 8.57 -1.90
CA ASP A 79 5.16 9.84 -1.23
C ASP A 79 5.30 9.59 0.28
N GLU A 80 6.53 9.74 0.79
CA GLU A 80 6.87 9.50 2.19
C GLU A 80 6.03 10.31 3.19
N PHE A 81 5.37 11.39 2.72
CA PHE A 81 4.52 12.25 3.53
C PHE A 81 3.03 11.95 3.44
N GLN A 82 2.61 10.99 2.60
CA GLN A 82 1.21 10.61 2.45
C GLN A 82 0.83 9.42 3.34
N GLU A 83 -0.44 9.39 3.73
CA GLU A 83 -0.98 8.24 4.43
C GLU A 83 -1.08 7.06 3.48
N LYS A 84 -0.58 5.91 3.91
CA LYS A 84 -0.70 4.67 3.15
C LYS A 84 -2.17 4.35 2.86
N GLU A 85 -2.40 3.84 1.66
CA GLU A 85 -3.68 3.33 1.24
C GLU A 85 -3.87 1.86 1.60
N PHE A 86 -5.13 1.48 1.79
CA PHE A 86 -5.55 0.09 1.82
C PHE A 86 -5.92 -0.36 0.41
N VAL A 87 -5.26 -1.39 -0.09
CA VAL A 87 -5.71 -2.10 -1.30
C VAL A 87 -6.41 -3.37 -0.86
N ALA A 88 -7.66 -3.52 -1.31
CA ALA A 88 -8.50 -4.64 -0.96
C ALA A 88 -8.98 -5.37 -2.22
N LEU A 89 -8.99 -6.70 -2.15
CA LEU A 89 -9.61 -7.55 -3.17
C LEU A 89 -10.91 -8.15 -2.63
N PHE A 90 -11.97 -7.95 -3.38
CA PHE A 90 -13.30 -8.51 -3.12
C PHE A 90 -13.81 -9.23 -4.36
N ASN A 91 -14.79 -10.11 -4.21
CA ASN A 91 -15.50 -10.72 -5.33
C ASN A 91 -16.93 -10.19 -5.37
N ILE A 92 -17.43 -9.99 -6.58
CA ILE A 92 -18.77 -9.47 -6.84
C ILE A 92 -19.30 -9.99 -8.18
N ASP A 93 -20.60 -10.22 -8.26
CA ASP A 93 -21.34 -10.38 -9.51
C ASP A 93 -21.85 -9.00 -10.00
N VAL A 94 -21.08 -8.36 -10.88
CA VAL A 94 -21.45 -7.04 -11.42
C VAL A 94 -22.69 -7.16 -12.30
N GLY A 95 -23.69 -6.31 -12.04
CA GLY A 95 -24.97 -6.37 -12.75
C GLY A 95 -25.85 -7.56 -12.36
N CYS A 96 -25.46 -8.34 -11.34
CA CYS A 96 -26.24 -9.43 -10.77
C CYS A 96 -26.70 -10.45 -11.83
N ALA A 97 -25.79 -10.87 -12.70
CA ALA A 97 -26.10 -11.76 -13.81
C ALA A 97 -26.54 -13.17 -13.35
N GLY A 98 -26.08 -13.60 -12.18
CA GLY A 98 -26.41 -14.86 -11.53
C GLY A 98 -25.63 -16.06 -12.08
N GLY A 99 -25.34 -17.02 -11.20
CA GLY A 99 -24.68 -18.29 -11.54
C GLY A 99 -23.29 -18.44 -10.93
N SER A 100 -22.80 -19.68 -10.85
CA SER A 100 -21.56 -20.00 -10.11
C SER A 100 -20.26 -19.49 -10.74
N GLY A 101 -20.34 -18.73 -11.84
CA GLY A 101 -19.17 -18.27 -12.62
C GLY A 101 -19.21 -16.80 -13.02
N THR A 102 -20.22 -16.04 -12.57
CA THR A 102 -20.41 -14.62 -12.87
C THR A 102 -19.64 -13.71 -11.90
N GLY A 103 -19.36 -14.21 -10.70
CA GLY A 103 -18.47 -13.54 -9.75
C GLY A 103 -17.08 -13.31 -10.35
N LYS A 104 -16.60 -12.06 -10.25
CA LYS A 104 -15.24 -11.68 -10.61
C LYS A 104 -14.53 -11.08 -9.41
N SER A 105 -13.21 -11.28 -9.34
CA SER A 105 -12.39 -10.54 -8.38
C SER A 105 -12.20 -9.11 -8.86
N SER A 106 -12.40 -8.16 -7.95
CA SER A 106 -12.26 -6.72 -8.16
C SER A 106 -11.35 -6.11 -7.09
N ILE A 107 -10.68 -5.02 -7.45
CA ILE A 107 -9.78 -4.27 -6.59
C ILE A 107 -10.43 -2.95 -6.22
N ALA A 108 -10.31 -2.59 -4.94
CA ALA A 108 -10.64 -1.26 -4.45
C ALA A 108 -9.49 -0.70 -3.62
N VAL A 109 -9.32 0.61 -3.72
CA VAL A 109 -8.38 1.38 -2.90
C VAL A 109 -9.19 2.22 -1.93
N LEU A 110 -8.75 2.20 -0.67
CA LEU A 110 -9.34 2.98 0.40
C LEU A 110 -8.24 3.76 1.11
N LYS A 111 -8.59 4.89 1.71
CA LYS A 111 -7.69 5.60 2.61
C LYS A 111 -8.42 6.18 3.80
N TYR A 112 -7.64 6.52 4.83
CA TYR A 112 -8.13 7.38 5.90
C TYR A 112 -8.38 8.79 5.36
N ARG A 113 -9.35 9.49 5.97
CA ARG A 113 -9.66 10.89 5.66
C ARG A 113 -8.42 11.75 5.74
N ASP A 114 -7.74 11.64 6.88
CA ASP A 114 -6.50 12.30 7.20
C ASP A 114 -5.89 11.66 8.46
N VAL A 115 -4.69 12.11 8.80
CA VAL A 115 -3.89 11.65 9.96
C VAL A 115 -4.58 11.79 11.31
N PHE A 116 -5.56 12.70 11.44
CA PHE A 116 -6.28 12.97 12.67
C PHE A 116 -7.61 12.20 12.76
N HIS A 117 -8.19 11.80 11.63
CA HIS A 117 -9.47 11.10 11.53
C HIS A 117 -9.32 9.67 10.99
N LYS A 118 -8.48 8.86 11.65
CA LYS A 118 -8.27 7.44 11.31
C LYS A 118 -9.51 6.56 11.55
N ASP A 119 -10.53 7.11 12.19
CA ASP A 119 -11.86 6.52 12.28
C ASP A 119 -12.74 6.87 11.06
N MET A 120 -12.22 7.49 10.01
CA MET A 120 -12.97 7.74 8.78
C MET A 120 -12.20 7.15 7.60
N ILE A 121 -12.77 6.09 7.01
CA ILE A 121 -12.20 5.41 5.84
C ILE A 121 -13.18 5.60 4.68
N TYR A 122 -12.65 5.91 3.50
CA TYR A 122 -13.42 6.05 2.26
C TYR A 122 -12.71 5.35 1.12
N ILE A 123 -13.48 4.98 0.11
CA ILE A 123 -12.98 4.42 -1.15
C ILE A 123 -12.49 5.57 -2.02
N LEU A 124 -11.45 5.33 -2.80
CA LEU A 124 -10.99 6.17 -3.90
C LEU A 124 -11.54 5.61 -5.22
N PRO A 125 -12.69 6.09 -5.72
CA PRO A 125 -13.29 5.54 -6.93
C PRO A 125 -12.34 5.63 -8.13
N GLU A 126 -11.58 6.71 -8.24
CA GLU A 126 -10.60 6.93 -9.31
C GLU A 126 -9.46 5.89 -9.36
N LEU A 127 -9.27 5.12 -8.28
CA LEU A 127 -8.30 4.03 -8.17
C LEU A 127 -8.96 2.65 -8.01
N SER A 128 -10.29 2.58 -8.05
CA SER A 128 -11.06 1.35 -7.75
C SER A 128 -11.88 0.87 -8.94
N GLU A 129 -12.13 -0.43 -9.01
CA GLU A 129 -13.13 -0.95 -9.94
C GLU A 129 -14.55 -0.51 -9.51
N PRO A 130 -15.49 -0.24 -10.45
CA PRO A 130 -15.35 -0.40 -11.90
C PRO A 130 -14.84 0.85 -12.64
N SER A 131 -14.56 1.95 -11.93
CA SER A 131 -14.11 3.21 -12.55
C SER A 131 -12.77 3.08 -13.26
N ILE A 132 -11.90 2.18 -12.79
CA ILE A 132 -10.73 1.75 -13.54
C ILE A 132 -10.79 0.27 -13.87
N ALA A 133 -10.12 -0.12 -14.95
CA ALA A 133 -10.03 -1.52 -15.37
C ALA A 133 -8.81 -2.21 -14.74
N SER A 134 -8.90 -3.53 -14.59
CA SER A 134 -7.76 -4.38 -14.27
C SER A 134 -7.42 -5.30 -15.45
N TYR A 135 -6.17 -5.29 -15.88
CA TYR A 135 -5.67 -6.06 -17.03
C TYR A 135 -4.67 -7.12 -16.61
N GLY A 136 -4.83 -8.30 -17.21
CA GLY A 136 -3.92 -9.43 -17.00
C GLY A 136 -3.94 -9.97 -15.58
N LEU A 137 -5.00 -9.73 -14.80
CA LEU A 137 -5.24 -10.41 -13.53
C LEU A 137 -5.74 -11.84 -13.79
N PRO A 138 -5.36 -12.83 -12.95
CA PRO A 138 -5.97 -14.14 -13.03
C PRO A 138 -7.45 -14.01 -12.65
N LYS A 139 -8.33 -14.79 -13.29
CA LYS A 139 -9.76 -14.76 -12.98
C LYS A 139 -10.04 -15.05 -11.50
N PHE A 140 -9.21 -15.89 -10.89
CA PHE A 140 -9.32 -16.29 -9.49
C PHE A 140 -8.08 -15.82 -8.73
N ILE A 141 -8.20 -14.70 -8.02
CA ILE A 141 -7.13 -14.23 -7.12
C ILE A 141 -7.39 -14.79 -5.73
N ASP A 142 -6.39 -15.49 -5.17
CA ASP A 142 -6.46 -16.04 -3.82
C ASP A 142 -5.97 -15.05 -2.77
N ARG A 143 -4.88 -14.31 -3.08
CA ARG A 143 -4.22 -13.45 -2.10
C ARG A 143 -3.65 -12.17 -2.70
N LEU A 144 -3.84 -11.05 -1.99
CA LEU A 144 -3.00 -9.85 -2.11
C LEU A 144 -1.92 -9.86 -1.03
N TYR A 145 -0.70 -9.45 -1.38
CA TYR A 145 0.39 -9.34 -0.43
C TYR A 145 1.42 -8.31 -0.88
N ILE A 146 2.23 -7.83 0.06
CA ILE A 146 3.34 -6.92 -0.22
C ILE A 146 4.65 -7.71 -0.26
N LYS A 147 5.45 -7.50 -1.31
CA LYS A 147 6.79 -8.06 -1.45
C LYS A 147 7.72 -6.98 -1.98
N ASN A 148 8.79 -6.70 -1.24
CA ASN A 148 9.76 -5.64 -1.55
C ASN A 148 9.11 -4.26 -1.77
N GLY A 149 8.15 -3.90 -0.91
CA GLY A 149 7.41 -2.63 -1.01
C GLY A 149 6.43 -2.54 -2.18
N GLN A 150 6.27 -3.60 -2.97
CA GLN A 150 5.39 -3.61 -4.14
C GLN A 150 4.14 -4.45 -3.87
N LEU A 151 3.05 -4.11 -4.56
CA LEU A 151 1.82 -4.90 -4.53
C LEU A 151 1.98 -6.14 -5.41
N TRP A 152 1.64 -7.30 -4.84
CA TRP A 152 1.62 -8.58 -5.55
C TRP A 152 0.30 -9.29 -5.30
N CYS A 153 -0.04 -10.17 -6.22
CA CYS A 153 -1.15 -11.09 -6.08
C CYS A 153 -0.72 -12.53 -6.39
N SER A 154 -1.39 -13.48 -5.77
CA SER A 154 -1.35 -14.89 -6.17
C SER A 154 -2.75 -15.35 -6.55
N GLY A 155 -2.85 -16.13 -7.60
CA GLY A 155 -4.12 -16.64 -8.10
C GLY A 155 -3.98 -17.96 -8.82
N LYS A 156 -5.05 -18.40 -9.47
CA LYS A 156 -5.07 -19.62 -10.28
C LYS A 156 -5.47 -19.34 -11.72
N ILE A 157 -4.79 -20.00 -12.65
CA ILE A 157 -5.13 -20.02 -14.08
C ILE A 157 -5.37 -21.46 -14.54
N HIS A 158 -6.07 -21.61 -15.66
CA HIS A 158 -6.24 -22.90 -16.31
C HIS A 158 -4.95 -23.30 -17.03
N LYS A 159 -4.49 -24.52 -16.81
CA LYS A 159 -3.51 -25.19 -17.70
C LYS A 159 -4.23 -26.10 -18.68
N HIS A 160 -3.49 -26.57 -19.69
CA HIS A 160 -4.00 -27.58 -20.60
C HIS A 160 -4.50 -28.82 -19.84
N GLY A 161 -5.73 -29.25 -20.14
CA GLY A 161 -6.39 -30.37 -19.48
C GLY A 161 -7.15 -30.03 -18.19
N ASP A 162 -7.12 -28.78 -17.71
CA ASP A 162 -7.99 -28.37 -16.60
C ASP A 162 -9.47 -28.35 -17.05
N ALA A 163 -10.36 -28.76 -16.15
CA ALA A 163 -11.79 -28.52 -16.35
C ALA A 163 -12.07 -27.00 -16.34
N ASN A 164 -13.04 -26.55 -17.14
CA ASN A 164 -13.36 -25.12 -17.33
C ASN A 164 -13.70 -24.36 -16.04
N ASN A 165 -14.03 -25.06 -14.96
CA ASN A 165 -14.39 -24.48 -13.66
C ASN A 165 -13.34 -24.71 -12.56
N LEU A 166 -12.23 -25.40 -12.84
CA LEU A 166 -11.24 -25.80 -11.84
C LEU A 166 -9.81 -25.49 -12.30
N PRO A 167 -9.37 -24.23 -12.23
CA PRO A 167 -7.99 -23.88 -12.51
C PRO A 167 -7.06 -24.49 -11.44
N THR A 168 -5.96 -25.09 -11.87
CA THR A 168 -5.03 -25.76 -10.96
C THR A 168 -3.66 -25.10 -10.87
N SER A 169 -3.24 -24.33 -11.88
CA SER A 169 -1.93 -23.69 -11.91
C SER A 169 -1.90 -22.42 -11.08
N ILE A 170 -1.02 -22.37 -10.08
CA ILE A 170 -0.82 -21.18 -9.24
C ILE A 170 0.11 -20.21 -9.97
N VAL A 171 -0.29 -18.95 -10.02
CA VAL A 171 0.50 -17.85 -10.57
C VAL A 171 0.72 -16.77 -9.53
N TYR A 172 1.85 -16.09 -9.66
CA TYR A 172 2.20 -14.92 -8.87
C TYR A 172 2.48 -13.78 -9.82
N SER A 173 1.93 -12.61 -9.52
CA SER A 173 2.10 -11.44 -10.37
C SER A 173 2.23 -10.17 -9.56
N GLN A 174 3.14 -9.31 -10.01
CA GLN A 174 3.23 -7.95 -9.51
C GLN A 174 2.08 -7.12 -10.09
N LEU A 175 1.37 -6.40 -9.23
CA LEU A 175 0.36 -5.43 -9.62
C LEU A 175 0.96 -4.03 -9.62
N LYS A 176 0.73 -3.31 -10.72
CA LYS A 176 1.14 -1.92 -10.88
C LYS A 176 -0.07 -1.10 -11.27
N LEU A 177 -0.23 0.06 -10.66
CA LEU A 177 -1.13 1.07 -11.15
C LEU A 177 -0.42 1.83 -12.28
N ILE A 178 -1.04 1.89 -13.45
CA ILE A 178 -0.45 2.52 -14.62
C ILE A 178 -1.35 3.64 -15.10
N LYS A 179 -0.74 4.81 -15.31
CA LYS A 179 -1.34 5.95 -15.98
C LYS A 179 -1.04 5.89 -17.46
N LYS A 180 -2.08 5.91 -18.30
CA LYS A 180 -1.96 5.97 -19.76
C LYS A 180 -2.69 7.18 -20.29
N GLU A 181 -1.98 7.97 -21.07
CA GLU A 181 -2.58 9.06 -21.84
C GLU A 181 -3.24 8.49 -23.10
N ILE A 182 -4.51 8.81 -23.28
CA ILE A 182 -5.33 8.40 -24.42
C ILE A 182 -5.72 9.66 -25.19
N PRO A 183 -5.44 9.75 -26.50
CA PRO A 183 -5.91 10.85 -27.32
C PRO A 183 -7.43 10.77 -27.48
N ILE A 184 -8.14 11.85 -27.13
CA ILE A 184 -9.56 12.01 -27.43
C ILE A 184 -9.73 12.50 -28.87
N ASN A 185 -8.87 13.43 -29.29
CA ASN A 185 -8.79 13.98 -30.64
C ASN A 185 -7.39 14.55 -30.91
N ALA A 186 -7.21 15.22 -32.06
CA ALA A 186 -5.93 15.78 -32.48
C ALA A 186 -5.32 16.83 -31.53
N HIS A 187 -6.10 17.39 -30.60
CA HIS A 187 -5.68 18.48 -29.71
C HIS A 187 -5.89 18.18 -28.23
N GLN A 188 -6.47 17.04 -27.87
CA GLN A 188 -6.85 16.71 -26.50
C GLN A 188 -6.46 15.29 -26.13
N THR A 189 -5.82 15.15 -24.97
CA THR A 189 -5.51 13.86 -24.33
C THR A 189 -6.21 13.79 -22.98
N THR A 190 -6.50 12.57 -22.54
CA THR A 190 -6.99 12.30 -21.18
C THR A 190 -6.18 11.18 -20.56
N SER A 191 -5.98 11.24 -19.25
CA SER A 191 -5.29 10.21 -18.51
C SER A 191 -6.28 9.18 -17.98
N VAL A 192 -6.02 7.90 -18.23
CA VAL A 192 -6.77 6.79 -17.65
C VAL A 192 -5.82 5.96 -16.79
N LEU A 193 -6.27 5.64 -15.58
CA LEU A 193 -5.58 4.73 -14.67
C LEU A 193 -6.12 3.31 -14.85
N TYR A 194 -5.25 2.31 -14.73
CA TYR A 194 -5.65 0.90 -14.67
C TYR A 194 -4.65 0.07 -13.87
N TRP A 195 -5.12 -1.01 -13.26
CA TRP A 195 -4.27 -2.01 -12.66
C TRP A 195 -3.73 -2.94 -13.75
N GLN A 196 -2.41 -3.10 -13.83
CA GLN A 196 -1.78 -4.08 -14.70
C GLN A 196 -1.03 -5.10 -13.86
N SER A 197 -1.27 -6.37 -14.18
CA SER A 197 -0.48 -7.47 -13.70
C SER A 197 0.62 -7.81 -14.70
N ASN A 198 1.87 -7.87 -14.22
CA ASN A 198 3.02 -8.36 -14.98
C ASN A 198 3.07 -9.89 -14.99
N MET A 199 1.97 -10.54 -15.39
CA MET A 199 2.02 -11.98 -15.62
C MET A 199 2.88 -12.25 -16.85
N ASN A 200 4.12 -12.67 -16.61
CA ASN A 200 4.82 -13.49 -17.59
C ASN A 200 4.06 -14.81 -17.64
N TYR A 201 3.14 -14.94 -18.61
CA TYR A 201 2.75 -16.26 -19.07
C TYR A 201 4.05 -16.87 -19.60
N GLY A 202 4.69 -17.69 -18.78
CA GLY A 202 5.67 -18.63 -19.29
C GLY A 202 4.92 -19.39 -20.38
N VAL A 203 5.20 -19.05 -21.64
CA VAL A 203 4.97 -20.00 -22.71
C VAL A 203 5.92 -21.11 -22.32
N ASP A 204 5.41 -22.16 -21.70
CA ASP A 204 6.12 -23.42 -21.60
C ASP A 204 6.34 -23.86 -23.05
N THR A 205 7.43 -23.39 -23.65
CA THR A 205 7.94 -23.91 -24.91
C THR A 205 8.49 -25.28 -24.58
N ASN A 206 7.60 -26.27 -24.53
CA ASN A 206 7.99 -27.67 -24.72
C ASN A 206 8.57 -27.85 -26.12
#